data_AF-A0AB36FHW0-F1
#
_entry.id   AF-A0AB36FHW0-F1
#
_cell.length_a   1.000
_cell.length_b   1.000
_cell.length_c   1.000
_cell.angle_alpha   90.00
_cell.angle_beta   90.00
_cell.angle_gamma   90.00
#
_symmetry.space_group_name_H-M   'P 1'
#
loop_
_entity.id
_entity.type
_entity.pdbx_description
1 polymer ?
#
loop_
_entity_poly.entity_id
_entity_poly.type
_entity_poly.pdbx_seq_one_letter_code
_entity_poly.pdbx_strand_id
1 'polypeptide(L)'
;MNNIINCEKKIGRADIAKTEEKLSITLPDDFVSHYLQFNGGAPEKTWWYGDEDFEPVEVAAFKPFVNNGQTNDDPRSLIDGSYISMVDRQVIPKKLLPFANDWGGNFFCLDLDNYSII
;
A
#
# COMPACT_ATOMS: atom_id res chain seq x y z
N MET A 1 5.92 13.82 12.95
CA MET A 1 5.14 12.92 12.08
C MET A 1 5.36 13.36 10.65
N ASN A 2 5.70 12.45 9.74
CA ASN A 2 5.88 12.80 8.33
C ASN A 2 4.50 12.96 7.69
N ASN A 3 4.29 14.01 6.90
CA ASN A 3 3.01 14.19 6.21
C ASN A 3 2.95 13.30 4.97
N ILE A 4 1.74 12.93 4.54
CA ILE A 4 1.50 12.33 3.23
C ILE A 4 0.87 13.40 2.33
N ILE A 5 1.45 13.59 1.15
CA ILE A 5 1.00 14.55 0.13
C ILE A 5 0.38 13.81 -1.05
N ASN A 6 -0.39 14.52 -1.88
CA ASN A 6 -1.04 13.97 -3.08
C ASN A 6 -1.91 12.73 -2.80
N CYS A 7 -2.55 12.70 -1.62
CA CYS A 7 -3.52 11.68 -1.27
C CYS A 7 -4.73 11.74 -2.21
N GLU A 8 -5.34 10.58 -2.44
CA GLU A 8 -6.64 10.50 -3.08
C GLU A 8 -7.76 10.94 -2.13
N LYS A 9 -8.98 10.95 -2.64
CA LYS A 9 -10.17 11.29 -1.83
C LYS A 9 -10.23 10.42 -0.59
N LYS A 10 -10.62 11.04 0.53
CA LYS A 10 -10.86 10.33 1.79
C LYS A 10 -11.89 9.22 1.60
N ILE A 11 -11.62 8.09 2.23
CA ILE A 11 -12.43 6.88 2.19
C ILE A 11 -13.00 6.58 3.56
N GLY A 12 -14.05 5.75 3.59
CA GLY A 12 -14.62 5.23 4.83
C GLY A 12 -14.20 3.80 5.12
N ARG A 13 -14.49 3.33 6.35
CA ARG A 13 -14.27 1.92 6.75
C ARG A 13 -14.98 0.93 5.82
N ALA A 14 -16.13 1.32 5.26
CA ALA A 14 -16.89 0.52 4.32
C ALA A 14 -16.16 0.30 2.98
N ASP A 15 -15.31 1.23 2.55
CA ASP A 15 -14.54 1.07 1.31
C ASP A 15 -13.39 0.08 1.50
N ILE A 16 -12.72 0.16 2.66
CA ILE A 16 -11.70 -0.82 3.06
C ILE A 16 -12.35 -2.21 3.25
N ALA A 17 -13.55 -2.28 3.84
CA ALA A 17 -14.28 -3.54 4.05
C ALA A 17 -14.56 -4.28 2.74
N LYS A 18 -14.90 -3.57 1.66
CA LYS A 18 -15.08 -4.18 0.33
C LYS A 18 -13.80 -4.86 -0.17
N THR A 19 -12.64 -4.29 0.13
CA THR A 19 -11.34 -4.89 -0.24
C THR A 19 -11.05 -6.11 0.62
N GLU A 20 -11.25 -6.04 1.93
CA GLU A 20 -11.13 -7.18 2.84
C GLU A 20 -12.04 -8.35 2.41
N GLU A 21 -13.30 -8.07 2.10
CA GLU A 21 -14.27 -9.05 1.60
C GLU A 21 -13.81 -9.65 0.27
N LYS A 22 -13.45 -8.79 -0.71
CA LYS A 22 -13.00 -9.21 -2.04
C LYS A 22 -11.77 -10.11 -1.99
N LEU A 23 -10.82 -9.82 -1.11
CA LEU A 23 -9.58 -10.57 -0.97
C LEU A 23 -9.68 -11.70 0.07
N SER A 24 -10.78 -11.77 0.84
CA SER A 24 -10.95 -12.67 1.97
C SER A 24 -9.82 -12.54 3.02
N ILE A 25 -9.47 -11.30 3.37
CA ILE A 25 -8.43 -10.95 4.35
C ILE A 25 -8.99 -10.08 5.47
N THR A 26 -8.21 -9.86 6.52
CA THR A 26 -8.46 -8.83 7.53
C THR A 26 -7.23 -7.95 7.64
N LEU A 27 -7.41 -6.64 7.65
CA LEU A 27 -6.32 -5.69 7.76
C LEU A 27 -6.15 -5.22 9.22
N PRO A 28 -4.92 -5.00 9.68
CA PRO A 28 -4.66 -4.55 11.06
C PRO A 28 -5.15 -3.12 11.27
N ASP A 29 -5.60 -2.81 12.49
CA ASP A 29 -6.24 -1.54 12.83
C ASP A 29 -5.38 -0.30 12.54
N ASP A 30 -4.07 -0.38 12.76
CA ASP A 30 -3.13 0.71 12.47
C ASP A 30 -3.03 0.99 10.96
N PHE A 31 -3.04 -0.07 10.15
CA PHE A 31 -3.03 0.05 8.69
C PHE A 31 -4.34 0.67 8.19
N VAL A 32 -5.48 0.19 8.70
CA VAL A 32 -6.79 0.77 8.40
C VAL A 32 -6.84 2.25 8.80
N SER A 33 -6.38 2.58 10.00
CA SER A 33 -6.38 3.96 10.52
C SER A 33 -5.51 4.88 9.67
N HIS A 34 -4.36 4.41 9.21
CA HIS A 34 -3.51 5.15 8.28
C HIS A 34 -4.28 5.50 7.00
N TYR A 35 -4.92 4.53 6.36
CA TYR A 35 -5.61 4.73 5.08
C TYR A 35 -6.93 5.53 5.18
N LEU A 36 -7.58 5.52 6.35
CA LEU A 36 -8.70 6.43 6.63
C LEU A 36 -8.26 7.90 6.70
N GLN A 37 -7.01 8.14 7.11
CA GLN A 37 -6.42 9.48 7.13
C GLN A 37 -5.81 9.86 5.77
N PHE A 38 -5.13 8.91 5.12
CA PHE A 38 -4.34 9.09 3.90
C PHE A 38 -4.60 7.95 2.90
N ASN A 39 -5.54 8.15 1.96
CA ASN A 39 -5.82 7.17 0.93
C ASN A 39 -4.76 7.22 -0.18
N GLY A 40 -3.69 6.44 -0.04
CA GLY A 40 -2.55 6.48 -0.95
C GLY A 40 -1.70 7.75 -0.77
N GLY A 41 -1.07 8.22 -1.84
CA GLY A 41 -0.22 9.42 -1.84
C GLY A 41 1.26 9.10 -1.62
N ALA A 42 2.07 10.12 -1.33
CA ALA A 42 3.51 9.99 -1.15
C ALA A 42 3.97 10.63 0.16
N PRO A 43 4.95 10.07 0.89
CA PRO A 43 5.55 10.77 2.02
C PRO A 43 6.18 12.09 1.59
N GLU A 44 6.01 13.16 2.38
CA GLU A 44 6.69 14.45 2.15
C GLU A 44 8.22 14.30 2.27
N LYS A 45 8.69 13.50 3.23
CA LYS A 45 10.07 13.01 3.29
C LYS A 45 10.09 11.55 2.85
N THR A 46 10.60 11.27 1.66
CA THR A 46 10.60 9.92 1.09
C THR A 46 11.71 9.02 1.60
N TRP A 47 12.65 9.55 2.40
CA TRP A 47 13.89 8.87 2.81
C TRP A 47 14.03 8.77 4.33
N TRP A 48 14.42 7.59 4.80
CA TRP A 48 14.83 7.35 6.17
C TRP A 48 16.18 6.62 6.20
N TYR A 49 17.11 7.11 7.03
CA TYR A 49 18.36 6.40 7.27
C TYR A 49 18.06 5.02 7.89
N GLY A 50 18.62 3.96 7.29
CA GLY A 50 18.76 2.68 7.98
C GLY A 50 19.79 2.78 9.11
N ASP A 51 19.90 1.73 9.91
CA ASP A 51 21.06 1.55 10.78
C ASP A 51 22.34 1.48 9.90
N GLU A 52 23.53 1.67 10.49
CA GLU A 52 24.81 1.83 9.75
C GLU A 52 25.11 0.72 8.72
N ASP A 53 24.47 -0.45 8.84
CA ASP A 53 24.61 -1.61 7.97
C ASP A 53 23.54 -1.73 6.86
N PHE A 54 22.54 -0.85 6.80
CA PHE A 54 21.41 -0.95 5.88
C PHE A 54 21.33 0.23 4.90
N GLU A 55 21.00 -0.12 3.66
CA GLU A 55 20.60 0.89 2.69
C GLU A 55 19.36 1.63 3.21
N PRO A 56 19.31 2.95 2.96
CA PRO A 56 18.21 3.80 3.38
C PRO A 56 16.91 3.36 2.73
N VAL A 57 15.83 3.43 3.50
CA VAL A 57 14.50 3.04 3.03
C VAL A 57 13.89 4.24 2.32
N GLU A 58 13.49 4.02 1.05
CA GLU A 58 12.74 4.99 0.27
C GLU A 58 11.32 4.50 -0.04
N VAL A 59 10.32 5.33 0.26
CA VAL A 59 8.93 5.08 -0.15
C VAL A 59 8.52 6.16 -1.15
N ALA A 60 8.25 5.76 -2.39
CA ALA A 60 7.83 6.67 -3.45
C ALA A 60 6.33 6.96 -3.38
N ALA A 61 5.49 5.93 -3.25
CA ALA A 61 4.04 6.08 -3.16
C ALA A 61 3.35 4.92 -2.46
N PHE A 62 2.26 5.23 -1.76
CA PHE A 62 1.26 4.31 -1.25
C PHE A 62 0.16 4.11 -2.29
N LYS A 63 -0.26 2.86 -2.48
CA LYS A 63 -1.37 2.48 -3.34
C LYS A 63 -2.70 2.84 -2.66
N PRO A 64 -3.65 3.51 -3.34
CA PRO A 64 -4.96 3.82 -2.78
C PRO A 64 -5.92 2.62 -2.87
N PHE A 65 -7.03 2.70 -2.15
CA PHE A 65 -8.06 1.64 -2.12
C PHE A 65 -9.12 1.76 -3.24
N VAL A 66 -9.51 2.98 -3.63
CA VAL A 66 -10.74 3.20 -4.40
C VAL A 66 -10.50 3.75 -5.80
N ASN A 67 -9.63 4.75 -5.92
CA ASN A 67 -9.35 5.47 -7.15
C ASN A 67 -7.89 5.91 -7.15
N ASN A 68 -7.31 6.15 -8.33
CA ASN A 68 -5.94 6.62 -8.48
C ASN A 68 -5.84 7.53 -9.71
N GLY A 69 -6.04 8.83 -9.49
CA GLY A 69 -6.04 9.83 -10.54
C GLY A 69 -4.71 9.96 -11.25
N GLN A 70 -3.59 9.63 -10.58
CA GLN A 70 -2.25 9.67 -11.19
C GLN A 70 -2.08 8.61 -12.28
N THR A 71 -2.91 7.56 -12.26
CA THR A 71 -2.87 6.44 -13.21
C THR A 71 -4.10 6.38 -14.12
N ASN A 72 -4.90 7.45 -14.19
CA ASN A 72 -6.21 7.44 -14.85
C ASN A 72 -7.11 6.30 -14.36
N ASP A 73 -7.10 6.03 -13.05
CA ASP A 73 -7.87 4.98 -12.40
C ASP A 73 -7.62 3.56 -12.95
N ASP A 74 -6.39 3.24 -13.37
CA ASP A 74 -6.01 1.85 -13.71
C ASP A 74 -6.27 0.95 -12.48
N PRO A 75 -7.13 -0.08 -12.58
CA PRO A 75 -7.44 -0.95 -11.45
C PRO A 75 -6.21 -1.61 -10.82
N ARG A 76 -5.13 -1.84 -11.60
CA ARG A 76 -3.88 -2.46 -11.12
C ARG A 76 -3.04 -1.53 -10.24
N SER A 77 -3.37 -0.24 -10.20
CA SER A 77 -2.69 0.72 -9.32
C SER A 77 -3.31 0.77 -7.92
N LEU A 78 -4.51 0.20 -7.73
CA LEU A 78 -5.17 0.03 -6.44
C LEU A 78 -4.56 -1.15 -5.67
N ILE A 79 -4.70 -1.16 -4.34
CA ILE A 79 -4.17 -2.24 -3.48
C ILE A 79 -4.66 -3.61 -3.94
N ASP A 80 -5.97 -3.77 -4.12
CA ASP A 80 -6.59 -5.05 -4.45
C ASP A 80 -6.26 -5.52 -5.87
N GLY A 81 -6.35 -4.62 -6.85
CA GLY A 81 -6.02 -4.93 -8.24
C GLY A 81 -4.53 -5.20 -8.44
N SER A 82 -3.65 -4.49 -7.71
CA SER A 82 -2.22 -4.77 -7.69
C SER A 82 -1.96 -6.18 -7.14
N TYR A 83 -2.54 -6.51 -5.98
CA TYR A 83 -2.40 -7.82 -5.35
C TYR A 83 -2.88 -8.95 -6.26
N ILE A 84 -4.11 -8.86 -6.78
CA ILE A 84 -4.69 -9.88 -7.68
C ILE A 84 -3.81 -10.08 -8.91
N SER A 85 -3.43 -8.99 -9.58
CA SER A 85 -2.57 -9.02 -10.76
C SER A 85 -1.23 -9.69 -10.49
N MET A 86 -0.60 -9.41 -9.34
CA MET A 86 0.71 -9.95 -8.99
C MET A 86 0.65 -11.42 -8.55
N VAL A 87 -0.39 -11.82 -7.85
CA VAL A 87 -0.64 -13.23 -7.49
C VAL A 87 -0.94 -14.05 -8.74
N ASP A 88 -1.80 -13.57 -9.64
CA ASP A 88 -2.15 -14.27 -10.88
C ASP A 88 -0.93 -14.47 -11.79
N ARG A 89 -0.03 -13.48 -11.82
CA ARG A 89 1.25 -13.55 -12.54
C ARG A 89 2.33 -14.35 -11.81
N GLN A 90 2.06 -14.86 -10.61
CA GLN A 90 2.99 -15.62 -9.79
C GLN A 90 4.29 -14.87 -9.45
N VAL A 91 4.22 -13.54 -9.30
CA VAL A 91 5.39 -12.69 -8.97
C VAL A 91 5.47 -12.33 -7.49
N ILE A 92 4.42 -12.60 -6.70
CA ILE A 92 4.42 -12.48 -5.24
C ILE A 92 3.72 -13.68 -4.59
N PRO A 93 4.14 -14.09 -3.37
CA PRO A 93 3.39 -15.03 -2.55
C PRO A 93 2.01 -14.46 -2.16
N LYS A 94 0.99 -15.34 -2.07
CA LYS A 94 -0.38 -14.96 -1.64
C LYS A 94 -0.46 -14.33 -0.24
N LYS A 95 0.52 -14.56 0.61
CA LYS A 95 0.56 -13.95 1.94
C LYS A 95 1.08 -12.51 1.94
N LEU A 96 1.54 -11.97 0.82
CA LEU A 96 2.09 -10.62 0.74
C LEU A 96 1.11 -9.70 0.02
N LEU A 97 0.61 -8.69 0.73
CA LEU A 97 -0.25 -7.64 0.17
C LEU A 97 0.60 -6.40 -0.17
N PRO A 98 0.86 -6.10 -1.46
CA PRO A 98 1.63 -4.93 -1.85
C PRO A 98 0.81 -3.65 -1.59
N PHE A 99 1.34 -2.74 -0.79
CA PHE A 99 0.65 -1.51 -0.40
C PHE A 99 1.42 -0.22 -0.75
N ALA A 100 2.73 -0.32 -0.97
CA ALA A 100 3.54 0.81 -1.42
C ALA A 100 4.67 0.33 -2.34
N ASN A 101 5.35 1.28 -2.98
CA ASN A 101 6.54 1.01 -3.77
C ASN A 101 7.60 2.10 -3.60
N ASP A 102 8.85 1.74 -3.87
CA ASP A 102 9.96 2.68 -4.02
C ASP A 102 10.03 3.22 -5.47
N TRP A 103 11.05 4.03 -5.78
CA TRP A 103 11.29 4.57 -7.12
C TRP A 103 11.86 3.54 -8.11
N GLY A 104 12.46 2.45 -7.61
CA GLY A 104 12.95 1.33 -8.41
C GLY A 104 11.86 0.35 -8.83
N GLY A 105 10.66 0.47 -8.27
CA GLY A 105 9.53 -0.43 -8.51
C GLY A 105 9.52 -1.66 -7.60
N ASN A 106 10.33 -1.68 -6.53
CA ASN A 106 10.21 -2.67 -5.48
C ASN A 106 8.97 -2.38 -4.63
N PHE A 107 8.32 -3.43 -4.15
CA PHE A 107 7.08 -3.31 -3.39
C PHE A 107 7.35 -3.51 -1.91
N PHE A 108 6.75 -2.64 -1.10
CA PHE A 108 6.55 -2.89 0.32
C PHE A 108 5.25 -3.67 0.48
N CYS A 109 5.33 -4.79 1.21
CA CYS A 109 4.22 -5.70 1.39
C CYS A 109 3.85 -5.83 2.86
N LEU A 110 2.55 -5.93 3.15
CA LEU A 110 2.05 -6.39 4.43
C LEU A 110 2.00 -7.93 4.37
N ASP A 111 2.72 -8.61 5.26
CA ASP A 111 2.58 -10.05 5.44
C ASP A 111 1.26 -10.32 6.17
N LEU A 112 0.35 -11.03 5.53
CA LEU A 112 -0.99 -11.30 6.02
C LEU A 112 -1.04 -12.34 7.13
N ASP A 113 0.04 -13.09 7.38
CA ASP A 113 0.09 -14.08 8.44
C ASP A 113 0.43 -13.44 9.80
N ASN A 114 1.26 -12.39 9.81
CA ASN A 114 1.78 -11.77 11.04
C ASN A 114 1.74 -10.23 11.06
N TYR A 115 1.26 -9.60 9.99
CA TYR A 115 1.17 -8.15 9.79
C TYR A 115 2.50 -7.39 9.86
N SER A 116 3.63 -8.06 9.66
CA SER A 116 4.92 -7.41 9.45
C SER A 116 4.97 -6.74 8.08
N ILE A 117 5.80 -5.70 7.95
CA ILE A 117 6.13 -5.08 6.67
C ILE A 117 7.40 -5.75 6.12
N ILE A 118 7.33 -6.21 4.87
CA ILE A 118 8.42 -6.84 4.11
C ILE A 118 8.81 -5.93 2.94
#